data_AF-A0AAW2T1H3-F1
#
_entry.id   AF-A0AAW2T1H3-F1
#
_cell.length_a   1.000
_cell.length_b   1.000
_cell.length_c   1.000
_cell.angle_alpha   90.00
_cell.angle_beta   90.00
_cell.angle_gamma   90.00
#
_symmetry.space_group_name_H-M   'P 1'
#
loop_
_entity.id
_entity.type
_entity.pdbx_description
1 polymer ?
#
loop_
_entity_poly.entity_id
_entity_poly.type
_entity_poly.pdbx_seq_one_letter_code
_entity_poly.pdbx_strand_id
1 'polypeptide(L)'
;MPNLRHLRLFANEMNNEGLQAILDGCPHLESLDLRQCYGIDLGEVLGKRCCQQIKHLKLPSDSVADYEWDAGDSCEENGNSLWCSDKYSWGYFDGYTNPFHSDYFSDDEIWFLGHDYL
;
A
#
# COMPACT_ATOMS: atom_id res chain seq x y z
N MET A 1 14.46 15.04 -4.21
CA MET A 1 15.31 14.28 -3.27
C MET A 1 16.32 13.49 -4.09
N PRO A 2 17.51 14.05 -4.40
CA PRO A 2 18.35 13.48 -5.46
C PRO A 2 18.85 12.06 -5.13
N ASN A 3 19.06 11.72 -3.87
CA ASN A 3 19.66 10.44 -3.46
C ASN A 3 18.66 9.35 -3.07
N LEU A 4 17.35 9.57 -3.22
CA LEU A 4 16.35 8.54 -2.88
C LEU A 4 16.44 7.40 -3.90
N ARG A 5 16.70 6.18 -3.42
CA ARG A 5 16.85 4.97 -4.25
C ARG A 5 15.72 3.95 -4.07
N HIS A 6 15.05 3.97 -2.92
CA HIS A 6 13.98 3.03 -2.62
C HIS A 6 12.81 3.81 -2.02
N LEU A 7 11.63 3.63 -2.60
CA LEU A 7 10.39 4.21 -2.13
C LEU A 7 9.31 3.13 -2.09
N ARG A 8 8.59 3.04 -0.97
CA ARG A 8 7.45 2.16 -0.81
C ARG A 8 6.23 3.01 -0.45
N LEU A 9 5.18 2.86 -1.24
CA LEU A 9 3.88 3.45 -1.03
C LEU A 9 2.88 2.29 -1.06
N PHE A 10 2.32 1.96 0.10
CA PHE A 10 1.42 0.84 0.25
C PHE A 10 0.03 1.38 0.62
N ALA A 11 -1.00 0.90 -0.08
CA ALA A 11 -2.40 1.31 0.14
C ALA A 11 -2.58 2.83 0.20
N ASN A 12 -1.82 3.55 -0.64
CA ASN A 12 -1.83 5.01 -0.66
C ASN A 12 -2.79 5.51 -1.75
N GLU A 13 -3.53 6.58 -1.45
CA GLU A 13 -4.45 7.24 -2.39
C GLU A 13 -3.74 8.08 -3.47
N MET A 14 -2.48 7.76 -3.76
CA MET A 14 -1.71 8.47 -4.78
C MET A 14 -2.32 8.29 -6.17
N ASN A 15 -2.25 9.36 -6.95
CA ASN A 15 -2.70 9.41 -8.33
C ASN A 15 -1.53 9.55 -9.33
N ASN A 16 -1.86 9.64 -10.61
CA ASN A 16 -0.88 9.77 -11.69
C ASN A 16 0.03 11.01 -11.59
N GLU A 17 -0.51 12.13 -11.09
CA GLU A 17 0.27 13.36 -10.89
C GLU A 17 1.32 13.16 -9.79
N GLY A 18 0.95 12.50 -8.68
CA GLY A 18 1.88 12.15 -7.61
C GLY A 18 3.00 11.23 -8.10
N LEU A 19 2.65 10.20 -8.88
CA LEU A 19 3.64 9.31 -9.49
C LEU A 19 4.59 10.08 -10.42
N GLN A 20 4.07 11.00 -11.24
CA GLN A 20 4.89 11.84 -12.12
C GLN A 20 5.86 12.71 -11.32
N ALA A 21 5.38 13.36 -10.26
CA ALA A 21 6.22 14.18 -9.38
C ALA A 21 7.33 13.36 -8.70
N ILE A 22 7.07 12.10 -8.34
CA ILE A 22 8.10 11.19 -7.81
C ILE A 22 9.16 10.91 -8.87
N LEU A 23 8.76 10.54 -10.09
CA LEU A 23 9.67 10.23 -11.18
C LEU A 23 10.52 11.44 -11.58
N ASP A 24 9.96 12.66 -11.51
CA ASP A 24 10.66 13.93 -11.77
C ASP A 24 11.61 14.31 -10.62
N GLY A 25 11.16 14.16 -9.37
CA GLY A 25 11.88 14.60 -8.18
C GLY A 25 12.95 13.62 -7.66
N CYS A 26 12.93 12.37 -8.13
CA CYS A 26 13.80 11.27 -7.68
C CYS A 26 14.50 10.58 -8.88
N PRO A 27 15.52 11.22 -9.48
CA PRO A 27 16.18 10.71 -10.68
C PRO A 27 17.02 9.43 -10.45
N HIS A 28 17.34 9.10 -9.19
CA HIS A 28 18.11 7.91 -8.82
C HIS A 28 17.26 6.82 -8.17
N LEU A 29 15.93 6.91 -8.28
CA LEU A 29 15.02 5.92 -7.71
C LEU A 29 15.20 4.59 -8.45
N GLU A 30 15.60 3.55 -7.71
CA GLU A 30 15.86 2.21 -8.25
C GLU A 30 14.72 1.24 -7.95
N SER A 31 14.03 1.43 -6.81
CA SER A 31 12.90 0.62 -6.41
C SER A 31 11.70 1.47 -6.03
N LEU A 32 10.54 1.09 -6.57
CA LEU A 32 9.26 1.70 -6.29
C LEU A 32 8.22 0.60 -6.06
N ASP A 33 7.63 0.59 -4.88
CA ASP A 33 6.55 -0.35 -4.53
C ASP A 33 5.25 0.45 -4.43
N LEU A 34 4.27 0.11 -5.28
CA LEU A 34 2.97 0.76 -5.42
C LEU A 34 1.81 -0.18 -5.07
N ARG A 35 2.06 -1.30 -4.38
CA ARG A 35 1.01 -2.28 -4.06
C ARG A 35 -0.15 -1.62 -3.32
N GLN A 36 -1.37 -1.98 -3.69
CA GLN A 36 -2.62 -1.40 -3.17
C GLN A 36 -2.82 0.11 -3.50
N CYS A 37 -2.00 0.73 -4.34
CA CYS A 37 -2.21 2.10 -4.82
C CYS A 37 -3.09 2.13 -6.08
N TYR A 38 -4.41 1.96 -5.90
CA TYR A 38 -5.36 1.81 -7.01
C TYR A 38 -5.74 3.11 -7.74
N GLY A 39 -5.34 4.27 -7.21
CA GLY A 39 -5.53 5.57 -7.87
C GLY A 39 -4.58 5.82 -9.05
N ILE A 40 -3.67 4.87 -9.33
CA ILE A 40 -2.64 5.00 -10.37
C ILE A 40 -3.06 4.18 -11.60
N ASP A 41 -3.18 4.88 -12.73
CA ASP A 41 -3.23 4.26 -14.05
C ASP A 41 -1.88 4.43 -14.73
N LEU A 42 -1.15 3.32 -14.85
CA LEU A 42 0.17 3.33 -15.49
C LEU A 42 0.06 3.61 -16.99
N GLY A 43 -1.05 3.28 -17.66
CA GLY A 43 -1.22 3.50 -19.09
C GLY A 43 0.02 3.14 -19.94
N GLU A 44 0.14 3.74 -21.12
CA GLU A 44 1.33 3.54 -21.96
C GLU A 44 2.50 4.45 -21.54
N VAL A 45 2.22 5.71 -21.22
CA VAL A 45 3.25 6.74 -20.99
C VAL A 45 3.93 6.56 -19.63
N LEU A 46 3.16 6.50 -18.53
CA LEU A 46 3.73 6.37 -17.19
C LEU A 46 4.32 4.98 -16.98
N GLY A 47 3.69 3.93 -17.52
CA GLY A 47 4.18 2.56 -17.49
C GLY A 47 5.54 2.45 -18.18
N LYS A 48 5.67 2.98 -19.40
CA LYS A 48 6.96 3.00 -20.12
C LYS A 48 8.02 3.75 -19.33
N ARG A 49 7.67 4.91 -18.75
CA ARG A 49 8.60 5.70 -17.95
C ARG A 49 9.06 4.96 -16.70
N CYS A 50 8.14 4.33 -15.97
CA CYS A 50 8.46 3.51 -14.81
C CYS A 50 9.41 2.37 -15.19
N CYS A 51 9.13 1.64 -16.28
CA CYS A 51 10.00 0.56 -16.76
C CYS A 51 11.40 1.03 -17.19
N GLN A 52 11.55 2.28 -17.64
CA GLN A 52 12.84 2.84 -18.06
C GLN A 52 13.69 3.33 -16.88
N GLN A 53 13.05 3.89 -15.85
CA GLN A 53 13.74 4.53 -14.72
C GLN A 53 13.89 3.59 -13.52
N ILE A 54 12.89 2.74 -13.26
CA ILE A 54 12.80 1.91 -12.06
C ILE A 54 13.24 0.48 -12.38
N LYS A 55 14.17 -0.05 -11.60
CA LYS A 55 14.67 -1.43 -11.74
C LYS A 55 13.75 -2.45 -11.06
N HIS A 56 13.22 -2.08 -9.90
CA HIS A 56 12.38 -2.93 -9.06
C HIS A 56 11.04 -2.25 -8.81
N LEU A 57 10.10 -2.43 -9.75
CA LEU A 57 8.74 -1.91 -9.66
C LEU A 57 7.81 -3.01 -9.13
N LYS A 58 7.03 -2.71 -8.09
CA LYS A 58 5.86 -3.51 -7.68
C LYS A 58 4.59 -2.75 -8.00
N LEU A 59 3.68 -3.40 -8.71
CA LEU A 59 2.44 -2.83 -9.22
C LEU A 59 1.32 -2.84 -8.15
N PRO A 60 0.26 -2.01 -8.33
CA PRO A 60 -0.88 -1.99 -7.41
C PRO A 60 -1.50 -3.36 -7.13
N SER A 61 -1.53 -4.24 -8.13
CA SER A 61 -2.13 -5.58 -8.04
C SER A 61 -1.13 -6.70 -7.72
N ASP A 62 0.15 -6.38 -7.49
CA ASP A 62 1.14 -7.40 -7.15
C ASP A 62 0.89 -8.00 -5.77
N SER A 63 1.29 -9.26 -5.60
CA SER A 63 1.11 -9.98 -4.34
C SER A 63 1.74 -9.26 -3.15
N VAL A 64 1.03 -9.31 -2.03
CA VAL A 64 1.47 -8.80 -0.73
C VAL A 64 1.96 -9.93 0.19
N ALA A 65 2.05 -11.16 -0.31
CA ALA A 65 2.42 -12.33 0.48
C ALA A 65 3.84 -12.26 1.06
N ASP A 66 4.74 -11.49 0.43
CA ASP A 66 6.11 -11.23 0.91
C ASP A 66 6.20 -10.03 1.86
N TYR A 67 5.06 -9.44 2.23
CA TYR A 67 5.01 -8.37 3.21
C TYR A 67 5.09 -8.97 4.62
N GLU A 68 6.31 -9.11 5.13
CA GLU A 68 6.56 -9.45 6.53
C GLU A 68 6.13 -8.26 7.39
N TRP A 69 4.94 -8.35 7.99
CA TRP A 69 4.49 -7.40 8.99
C TRP A 69 5.24 -7.70 10.28
N ASP A 70 6.30 -6.94 10.56
CA ASP A 70 6.95 -6.86 11.87
C ASP A 70 5.97 -6.20 12.87
N ALA A 71 4.84 -6.85 13.15
CA ALA A 71 4.20 -6.67 14.44
C ALA A 71 5.20 -7.25 15.43
N GLY A 72 5.99 -6.38 16.06
CA GLY A 72 6.94 -6.81 17.07
C GLY A 72 6.23 -7.75 18.04
N ASP A 73 6.75 -8.96 18.16
CA ASP A 73 6.43 -9.89 19.24
C ASP A 73 6.82 -9.21 20.55
N SER A 74 5.96 -8.33 21.06
CA SER A 74 5.97 -7.88 22.45
C SER A 74 4.83 -8.59 23.17
N CYS A 75 4.77 -9.91 23.01
CA CYS A 75 4.05 -10.73 23.98
C CYS A 75 4.97 -10.87 25.20
N GLU A 76 4.91 -9.89 26.11
CA GLU A 76 5.46 -10.08 27.44
C GLU A 76 4.72 -11.25 28.09
N GLU A 77 5.48 -12.27 28.48
CA GLU A 77 4.98 -13.54 29.01
C GLU A 77 4.48 -13.34 30.45
N ASN A 78 3.40 -12.57 30.64
CA ASN A 78 2.70 -12.55 31.90
C ASN A 78 1.21 -12.24 31.74
N GLY A 79 0.40 -13.28 31.93
CA GLY A 79 -1.03 -13.14 32.17
C GLY A 79 -1.90 -13.11 30.92
N ASN A 80 -2.40 -14.30 30.55
CA ASN A 80 -3.70 -14.52 29.93
C ASN A 80 -4.16 -13.48 28.88
N SER A 81 -3.57 -13.56 27.69
CA SER A 81 -4.13 -12.94 26.49
C SER A 81 -4.31 -13.98 25.39
N LEU A 82 -5.57 -14.22 25.00
CA LEU A 82 -5.97 -15.01 23.82
C LEU A 82 -5.55 -14.37 22.47
N TRP A 83 -4.58 -13.47 22.47
CA TRP A 83 -4.20 -12.63 21.31
C TRP A 83 -2.84 -13.00 20.72
N CYS A 84 -2.22 -14.08 21.19
CA CYS A 84 -1.06 -14.67 20.54
C CYS A 84 -1.49 -15.87 19.72
N SER A 85 -1.32 -15.76 18.40
CA SER A 85 -1.69 -16.72 17.36
C SER A 85 -3.10 -16.51 16.81
N ASP A 86 -3.20 -15.59 15.86
CA ASP A 86 -3.53 -16.05 14.53
C ASP A 86 -2.50 -15.49 13.56
N LYS A 87 -1.77 -16.39 12.91
CA LYS A 87 -0.91 -16.02 11.79
C LYS A 87 -1.83 -15.49 10.70
N TYR A 88 -1.90 -14.17 10.57
CA TYR A 88 -2.61 -13.49 9.50
C TYR A 88 -2.02 -13.92 8.16
N SER A 89 -2.58 -14.99 7.61
CA SER A 89 -2.42 -15.38 6.22
C SER A 89 -3.31 -14.43 5.43
N TRP A 90 -2.69 -13.55 4.65
CA TRP A 90 -3.33 -12.53 3.80
C TRP A 90 -4.18 -13.12 2.63
N GLY A 91 -4.78 -14.29 2.82
CA GLY A 91 -5.70 -14.94 1.88
C GLY A 91 -7.16 -14.95 2.36
N TYR A 92 -7.47 -14.45 3.55
CA TYR A 92 -8.84 -14.39 4.07
C TYR A 92 -9.20 -12.94 4.43
N PHE A 93 -9.91 -12.27 3.52
CA PHE A 93 -10.43 -10.93 3.75
C PHE A 93 -11.74 -11.06 4.55
N ASP A 94 -11.65 -11.15 5.87
CA ASP A 94 -12.81 -10.85 6.72
C ASP A 94 -12.80 -9.37 7.08
N GLY A 95 -13.97 -8.74 7.04
CA GLY A 95 -14.14 -7.28 7.12
C GLY A 95 -13.84 -6.67 8.49
N TYR A 96 -13.15 -7.39 9.38
CA TYR A 96 -12.83 -6.94 10.73
C TYR A 96 -11.33 -6.75 10.97
N THR A 97 -10.47 -7.25 10.07
CA THR A 97 -9.02 -7.25 10.28
C THR A 97 -8.28 -6.53 9.16
N ASN A 98 -8.76 -5.35 8.79
CA ASN A 98 -8.02 -4.48 7.88
C ASN A 98 -7.18 -3.50 8.72
N PRO A 99 -5.84 -3.65 8.80
CA PRO A 99 -4.99 -2.73 9.57
C PRO A 99 -4.88 -1.34 8.94
N PHE A 100 -5.52 -1.12 7.78
CA PHE A 100 -5.74 0.20 7.18
C PHE A 100 -7.15 0.76 7.47
N HIS A 101 -8.01 0.02 8.16
CA HIS A 101 -9.23 0.58 8.73
C HIS A 101 -8.81 1.38 9.97
N SER A 102 -8.61 2.67 9.74
CA SER A 102 -8.59 3.67 10.79
C SER A 102 -9.89 3.54 11.57
N ASP A 103 -9.86 2.90 12.74
CA ASP A 103 -10.93 2.91 13.76
C ASP A 103 -11.12 4.33 14.38
N TYR A 104 -10.93 5.37 13.57
CA TYR A 104 -11.25 6.76 13.84
C TYR A 104 -11.92 7.37 12.61
N PHE A 105 -13.06 6.82 12.19
CA PHE A 105 -14.09 7.62 11.54
C PHE A 105 -15.32 7.56 12.42
N SER A 106 -15.55 8.63 13.17
CA SER A 106 -16.85 8.87 13.79
C SER A 106 -17.94 8.75 12.73
N ASP A 107 -19.03 8.09 13.11
CA ASP A 107 -20.15 7.60 12.29
C ASP A 107 -20.97 8.65 11.50
N ASP A 108 -20.45 9.84 11.22
CA ASP A 108 -21.34 10.96 10.87
C ASP A 108 -21.27 11.42 9.41
N GLU A 109 -20.16 11.30 8.66
CA GLU A 109 -20.12 11.79 7.26
C GLU A 109 -19.07 11.09 6.37
N ILE A 110 -19.42 9.99 5.70
CA ILE A 110 -18.75 9.58 4.44
C ILE A 110 -19.81 9.43 3.34
N TRP A 111 -20.02 10.54 2.62
CA TRP A 111 -20.91 10.65 1.45
C TRP A 111 -20.25 10.26 0.13
N PHE A 112 -19.43 9.20 0.08
CA PHE A 112 -18.84 8.75 -1.20
C PHE A 112 -19.16 7.29 -1.51
N LEU A 113 -20.45 6.95 -1.46
CA LEU A 113 -21.01 5.93 -2.35
C LEU A 113 -21.66 6.65 -3.53
N GLY A 114 -20.93 6.67 -4.65
CA GLY A 114 -21.41 7.20 -5.91
C GLY A 114 -20.92 6.34 -7.07
N HIS A 115 -21.32 5.08 -7.09
CA HIS A 115 -21.40 4.29 -8.32
C HIS A 115 -22.60 3.34 -8.21
N ASP A 116 -23.79 3.92 -8.40
CA ASP A 116 -24.91 3.16 -8.95
C ASP A 116 -24.53 2.72 -10.36
N TYR A 117 -24.30 1.42 -10.54
CA TYR A 117 -24.36 0.77 -11.83
C TYR A 117 -25.79 0.26 -12.04
N LEU A 118 -26.55 0.98 -12.87
CA LEU A 118 -27.65 0.48 -13.70
C LEU A 118 -27.56 1.15 -15.07
#